data_AF-A0AAW0VRC6-F1
#
_entry.id   AF-A0AAW0VRC6-F1
#
_cell.length_a   1.000
_cell.length_b   1.000
_cell.length_c   1.000
_cell.angle_alpha   90.00
_cell.angle_beta   90.00
_cell.angle_gamma   90.00
#
_symmetry.space_group_name_H-M   'P 1'
#
loop_
_entity.id
_entity.type
_entity.pdbx_description
1 polymer ?
#
loop_
_entity_poly.entity_id
_entity_poly.type
_entity_poly.pdbx_seq_one_letter_code
_entity_poly.pdbx_strand_id
1 'polypeptide(L)'
;MLYRCMECGEVLEEFSNDDLGLCIIILSTFVYRQPGLAAPLLPRMLKTVARVSGSEIFSWQFESSVHLPGSATSIGRQFLRCVLHQLAPNQIFNQIFFTSIEEYQRVQLFKTLAQALMDFNELNPSAPIQLLLENQNSKKVLPTENLAHLLGNVASYMECVGQDGGGGLSSSLVPLFDTFLRKVLLCINVMVDLNPVLRLLVAVLKIPGVPLHKSVLDPISKLVSYSIQNSVMKYEYLSDLCHLCNRIFSRERDKLLLPRLVVYELVQALKFKTSIPDTNLVLLVQLVVQDSGGTLGNNTVVGDLTKDIQDFHNFPNTCAAECMRSHLHDALEFIADVHTLTKVKSNCRSSVGLNEDTMGGLVKAGISQYLALEITRGNSRDNRAITKYLPWLNNPPTTVQQGPREFIECVSHIRLLSWLLLGALTHTCLIGSSASIVCQPIPPEASCHIADHIQVILAGFAEQSKTSVLHMSSLFHAFILCQLWTVYLEQGAGSPGGDSYSSISAILTDFWAKVTPGILQLVSHSKVYGL
;
A
#
# COMPACT_ATOMS: atom_id res chain seq x y z
N MET A 1 -4.83 -52.34 -3.84
CA MET A 1 -5.14 -51.12 -4.62
C MET A 1 -3.81 -50.49 -4.97
N LEU A 2 -3.46 -50.38 -6.26
CA LEU A 2 -2.26 -49.66 -6.69
C LEU A 2 -2.59 -48.18 -6.64
N TYR A 3 -1.95 -47.44 -5.75
CA TYR A 3 -2.06 -45.99 -5.72
C TYR A 3 -1.39 -45.44 -6.99
N ARG A 4 -2.05 -44.49 -7.67
CA ARG A 4 -1.55 -43.86 -8.89
C ARG A 4 -1.43 -42.36 -8.67
N CYS A 5 -0.42 -41.76 -9.28
CA CYS A 5 -0.24 -40.31 -9.25
C CYS A 5 -1.41 -39.64 -9.99
N MET A 6 -2.07 -38.67 -9.35
CA MET A 6 -3.20 -37.96 -9.97
C MET A 6 -2.78 -36.98 -11.08
N GLU A 7 -1.49 -36.60 -11.14
CA GLU A 7 -0.98 -35.72 -12.19
C GLU A 7 -0.53 -36.48 -13.45
N CYS A 8 0.12 -37.64 -13.32
CA CYS A 8 0.69 -38.37 -14.45
C CYS A 8 0.14 -39.77 -14.68
N GLY A 9 -0.73 -40.30 -13.80
CA GLY A 9 -1.34 -41.63 -13.94
C GLY A 9 -0.42 -42.82 -13.66
N GLU A 10 0.87 -42.57 -13.40
CA GLU A 10 1.85 -43.60 -13.08
C GLU A 10 1.59 -44.26 -11.72
N VAL A 11 2.00 -45.52 -11.61
CA VAL A 11 1.91 -46.26 -10.35
C VAL A 11 2.85 -45.62 -9.33
N LEU A 12 2.34 -45.35 -8.13
CA LEU A 12 3.16 -44.85 -7.03
C LEU A 12 3.98 -46.01 -6.47
N GLU A 13 5.30 -45.85 -6.51
CA GLU A 13 6.27 -46.77 -5.96
C GLU A 13 6.86 -46.18 -4.67
N GLU A 14 7.03 -47.01 -3.65
CA GLU A 14 7.68 -46.64 -2.40
C GLU A 14 9.16 -47.00 -2.48
N PHE A 15 10.01 -46.00 -2.24
CA PHE A 15 11.47 -46.16 -2.20
C PHE A 15 11.98 -45.89 -0.80
N SER A 16 12.98 -46.67 -0.35
CA SER A 16 13.68 -46.36 0.88
C SER A 16 14.55 -45.10 0.73
N ASN A 17 14.98 -44.52 1.85
CA ASN A 17 15.89 -43.38 1.82
C ASN A 17 17.22 -43.74 1.13
N ASP A 18 17.70 -44.97 1.31
CA ASP A 18 18.94 -45.45 0.70
C ASP A 18 18.78 -45.62 -0.82
N ASP A 19 17.65 -46.17 -1.27
CA ASP A 19 17.34 -46.31 -2.71
C ASP A 19 17.31 -44.94 -3.40
N LEU A 20 16.62 -43.97 -2.79
CA LEU A 20 16.59 -42.60 -3.30
C LEU A 20 17.98 -41.97 -3.34
N GLY A 21 18.80 -42.20 -2.32
CA GLY A 21 20.20 -41.76 -2.28
C GLY A 21 21.01 -42.32 -3.45
N LEU A 22 20.91 -43.63 -3.71
CA LEU A 22 21.57 -44.29 -4.85
C LEU A 22 21.09 -43.75 -6.19
N CYS A 23 19.78 -43.52 -6.36
CA CYS A 23 19.24 -42.89 -7.56
C CYS A 23 19.85 -41.50 -7.81
N ILE A 24 19.99 -40.67 -6.77
CA ILE A 24 20.61 -39.35 -6.90
C ILE A 24 22.09 -39.45 -7.27
N ILE A 25 22.83 -40.42 -6.72
CA ILE A 25 24.24 -40.66 -7.09
C ILE A 25 24.36 -41.08 -8.57
N ILE A 26 23.45 -41.92 -9.06
CA ILE A 26 23.40 -42.31 -10.47
C ILE A 26 23.13 -41.07 -11.35
N LEU A 27 22.18 -40.21 -10.97
CA LEU A 27 21.91 -38.96 -11.66
C LEU A 27 23.15 -38.05 -11.67
N SER A 28 23.83 -37.89 -10.53
CA SER A 28 25.08 -37.12 -10.43
C SER A 28 26.15 -37.65 -11.39
N THR A 29 26.30 -38.97 -11.44
CA THR A 29 27.27 -39.64 -12.31
C THR A 29 26.91 -39.45 -13.78
N PHE A 30 25.62 -39.48 -14.12
CA PHE A 30 25.13 -39.25 -15.47
C PHE A 30 25.41 -37.81 -15.94
N VAL A 31 25.09 -36.81 -15.11
CA VAL A 31 25.38 -35.40 -15.40
C VAL A 31 26.88 -35.18 -15.61
N TYR A 32 27.72 -35.81 -14.78
CA TYR A 32 29.18 -35.69 -14.88
C TYR A 32 29.76 -36.37 -16.12
N ARG A 33 29.32 -37.59 -16.45
CA ARG A 33 29.89 -38.38 -17.56
C ARG A 33 29.35 -38.02 -18.93
N GLN A 34 28.09 -37.62 -19.02
CA GLN A 34 27.38 -37.37 -20.29
C GLN A 34 26.64 -36.02 -20.26
N PRO A 35 27.35 -34.88 -20.07
CA PRO A 35 26.72 -33.58 -19.88
C PRO A 35 25.84 -33.16 -21.06
N GLY A 36 26.21 -33.53 -22.29
CA GLY A 36 25.42 -33.22 -23.49
C GLY A 36 24.04 -33.90 -23.51
N LEU A 37 23.95 -35.16 -23.06
CA LEU A 37 22.68 -35.89 -22.94
C LEU A 37 21.89 -35.47 -21.70
N ALA A 38 22.59 -35.07 -20.64
CA ALA A 38 21.96 -34.62 -19.40
C ALA A 38 21.37 -33.21 -19.49
N ALA A 39 21.95 -32.32 -20.30
CA ALA A 39 21.52 -30.93 -20.45
C ALA A 39 19.99 -30.73 -20.62
N PRO A 40 19.28 -31.42 -21.54
CA PRO A 40 17.84 -31.24 -21.70
C PRO A 40 17.02 -31.76 -20.50
N LEU A 41 17.55 -32.69 -19.72
CA LEU A 41 16.89 -33.28 -18.56
C LEU A 41 17.21 -32.54 -17.26
N LEU A 42 18.23 -31.68 -17.27
CA LEU A 42 18.76 -31.02 -16.10
C LEU A 42 17.73 -30.19 -15.32
N PRO A 43 16.81 -29.42 -15.95
CA PRO A 43 15.78 -28.70 -15.20
C PRO A 43 14.86 -29.66 -14.41
N ARG A 44 14.52 -30.81 -15.00
CA ARG A 44 13.72 -31.85 -14.31
C ARG A 44 14.51 -32.49 -13.19
N MET A 45 15.79 -32.82 -13.41
CA MET A 45 16.66 -33.38 -12.38
C MET A 45 16.81 -32.43 -11.19
N LEU A 46 17.13 -31.15 -11.44
CA LEU A 46 17.27 -30.13 -10.39
C LEU A 46 15.97 -29.97 -9.59
N LYS A 47 14.82 -29.91 -10.28
CA LYS A 47 13.51 -29.79 -9.62
C LYS A 47 13.20 -31.00 -8.74
N THR A 48 13.40 -32.21 -9.26
CA THR A 48 13.12 -33.45 -8.50
C THR A 48 14.06 -33.61 -7.33
N VAL A 49 15.37 -33.43 -7.54
CA VAL A 49 16.36 -33.55 -6.48
C VAL A 49 16.17 -32.44 -5.43
N ALA A 50 15.81 -31.21 -5.82
CA ALA A 50 15.48 -30.16 -4.86
C ALA A 50 14.30 -30.53 -3.95
N ARG A 51 13.24 -31.16 -4.49
CA ARG A 51 12.12 -31.65 -3.65
C ARG A 51 12.59 -32.68 -2.62
N VAL A 52 13.48 -33.60 -3.02
CA VAL A 52 14.04 -34.61 -2.11
C VAL A 52 14.96 -33.95 -1.08
N SER A 53 15.87 -33.08 -1.50
CA SER A 53 16.81 -32.35 -0.62
C SER A 53 16.13 -31.43 0.38
N GLY A 54 14.96 -30.89 0.01
CA GLY A 54 14.11 -30.06 0.87
C GLY A 54 13.07 -30.86 1.66
N SER A 55 13.05 -32.19 1.55
CA SER A 55 12.16 -33.02 2.37
C SER A 55 12.73 -33.16 3.79
N GLU A 56 11.88 -32.92 4.78
CA GLU A 56 12.20 -33.07 6.19
C GLU A 56 11.60 -34.39 6.66
N ILE A 57 12.46 -35.30 7.09
CA ILE A 57 12.09 -36.67 7.48
C ILE A 57 11.70 -36.71 8.96
N PHE A 58 12.20 -35.76 9.76
CA PHE A 58 11.99 -35.73 11.21
C PHE A 58 11.65 -34.34 11.73
N SER A 59 10.78 -34.27 12.74
CA SER A 59 10.28 -33.02 13.33
C SER A 59 11.35 -32.15 14.01
N TRP A 60 12.50 -32.72 14.40
CA TRP A 60 13.61 -31.95 14.99
C TRP A 60 14.43 -31.18 13.93
N GLN A 61 14.28 -31.52 12.64
CA GLN A 61 14.95 -30.81 11.54
C GLN A 61 14.39 -29.39 11.33
N PHE A 62 13.23 -29.09 11.94
CA PHE A 62 12.68 -27.73 12.01
C PHE A 62 13.50 -26.79 12.90
N GLU A 63 14.19 -27.32 13.91
CA GLU A 63 14.85 -26.53 14.95
C GLU A 63 16.38 -26.54 14.82
N SER A 64 16.93 -27.35 13.91
CA SER A 64 18.37 -27.60 13.80
C SER A 64 18.85 -27.64 12.35
N SER A 65 19.96 -26.96 12.07
CA SER A 65 20.70 -27.06 10.80
C SER A 65 21.55 -28.34 10.69
N VAL A 66 21.46 -29.25 11.66
CA VAL A 66 22.20 -30.51 11.67
C VAL A 66 21.61 -31.48 10.64
N HIS A 67 22.42 -31.85 9.65
CA HIS A 67 22.03 -32.78 8.60
C HIS A 67 22.30 -34.22 9.01
N LEU A 68 21.41 -35.14 8.64
CA LEU A 68 21.62 -36.58 8.83
C LEU A 68 22.61 -37.07 7.76
N PRO A 69 23.86 -37.44 8.12
CA PRO A 69 24.87 -37.83 7.15
C PRO A 69 24.43 -39.09 6.40
N GLY A 70 24.66 -39.13 5.09
CA GLY A 70 24.34 -40.30 4.25
C GLY A 70 22.88 -40.44 3.83
N SER A 71 21.98 -39.58 4.34
CA SER A 71 20.58 -39.57 3.89
C SER A 71 20.43 -39.08 2.44
N ALA A 72 19.35 -39.48 1.76
CA ALA A 72 18.99 -38.97 0.44
C ALA A 72 18.91 -37.44 0.38
N THR A 73 18.54 -36.78 1.48
CA THR A 73 18.46 -35.32 1.58
C THR A 73 19.86 -34.70 1.55
N SER A 74 20.81 -35.27 2.30
CA SER A 74 22.22 -34.85 2.29
C SER A 74 22.89 -35.13 0.94
N ILE A 75 22.63 -36.30 0.34
CA ILE A 75 23.15 -36.67 -0.99
C ILE A 75 22.58 -35.72 -2.05
N GLY A 76 21.28 -35.41 -1.97
CA GLY A 76 20.61 -34.45 -2.84
C GLY A 76 21.19 -33.05 -2.73
N ARG A 77 21.50 -32.55 -1.52
CA ARG A 77 22.18 -31.25 -1.34
C ARG A 77 23.55 -31.25 -2.01
N GLN A 78 24.32 -32.33 -1.87
CA GLN A 78 25.63 -32.42 -2.51
C GLN A 78 25.52 -32.49 -4.04
N PHE A 79 24.52 -33.20 -4.58
CA PHE A 79 24.20 -33.17 -6.00
C PHE A 79 23.96 -31.73 -6.48
N LEU A 80 23.11 -30.97 -5.77
CA LEU A 80 22.83 -29.56 -6.12
C LEU A 80 24.12 -28.72 -6.11
N ARG A 81 24.94 -28.80 -5.06
CA ARG A 81 26.23 -28.08 -4.98
C ARG A 81 27.13 -28.40 -6.17
N CYS A 82 27.38 -29.68 -6.43
CA CYS A 82 28.27 -30.11 -7.49
C CYS A 82 27.78 -29.67 -8.88
N VAL A 83 26.50 -29.90 -9.18
CA VAL A 83 25.92 -29.55 -10.48
C VAL A 83 25.88 -28.04 -10.70
N LEU A 84 25.46 -27.26 -9.70
CA LEU A 84 25.40 -25.80 -9.82
C LEU A 84 26.80 -25.19 -9.96
N HIS A 85 27.77 -25.65 -9.17
CA HIS A 85 29.15 -25.18 -9.27
C HIS A 85 29.78 -25.54 -10.63
N GLN A 86 29.64 -26.80 -11.07
CA GLN A 86 30.21 -27.26 -12.33
C GLN A 86 29.60 -26.55 -13.55
N LEU A 87 28.30 -26.22 -13.51
CA LEU A 87 27.59 -25.59 -14.62
C LEU A 87 27.47 -24.06 -14.50
N ALA A 88 27.99 -23.46 -13.42
CA ALA A 88 28.04 -22.00 -13.25
C ALA A 88 28.71 -21.30 -14.46
N PRO A 89 29.86 -21.76 -14.98
CA PRO A 89 30.47 -21.17 -16.19
C PRO A 89 29.59 -21.26 -17.43
N ASN A 90 28.71 -22.28 -17.50
CA ASN A 90 27.77 -22.54 -18.59
C ASN A 90 26.43 -21.81 -18.40
N GLN A 91 26.37 -20.80 -17.54
CA GLN A 91 25.20 -19.94 -17.35
C GLN A 91 23.95 -20.68 -16.87
N ILE A 92 24.10 -21.75 -16.08
CA ILE A 92 22.97 -22.51 -15.53
C ILE A 92 22.00 -21.62 -14.73
N PHE A 93 22.51 -20.63 -14.00
CA PHE A 93 21.68 -19.71 -13.24
C PHE A 93 20.76 -18.87 -14.13
N ASN A 94 21.23 -18.45 -15.32
CA ASN A 94 20.34 -17.81 -16.28
C ASN A 94 19.17 -18.73 -16.62
N GLN A 95 19.44 -19.98 -16.99
CA GLN A 95 18.39 -20.93 -17.35
C GLN A 95 17.39 -21.15 -16.19
N ILE A 96 17.89 -21.34 -14.96
CA ILE A 96 17.05 -21.52 -13.77
C ILE A 96 16.14 -20.30 -13.57
N PHE A 97 16.70 -19.07 -13.57
CA PHE A 97 15.91 -17.87 -13.32
C PHE A 97 14.96 -17.50 -14.47
N PHE A 98 15.27 -17.82 -15.73
CA PHE A 98 14.34 -17.60 -16.86
C PHE A 98 13.23 -18.66 -16.99
N THR A 99 13.33 -19.77 -16.26
CA THR A 99 12.34 -20.86 -16.35
C THR A 99 11.01 -20.41 -15.75
N SER A 100 9.91 -20.69 -16.46
CA SER A 100 8.57 -20.50 -15.90
C SER A 100 8.30 -21.56 -14.83
N ILE A 101 8.11 -21.11 -13.59
CA ILE A 101 7.89 -21.95 -12.41
C ILE A 101 6.63 -21.44 -11.71
N GLU A 102 5.71 -22.35 -11.40
CA GLU A 102 4.49 -22.06 -10.63
C GLU A 102 4.83 -21.56 -9.23
N GLU A 103 4.06 -20.60 -8.70
CA GLU A 103 4.39 -19.88 -7.46
C GLU A 103 4.66 -20.81 -6.26
N TYR A 104 3.83 -21.85 -6.07
CA TYR A 104 3.98 -22.79 -4.94
C TYR A 104 5.27 -23.61 -5.01
N GLN A 105 5.73 -23.97 -6.21
CA GLN A 105 6.98 -24.72 -6.41
C GLN A 105 8.19 -23.81 -6.35
N ARG A 106 8.01 -22.53 -6.70
CA ARG A 106 9.08 -21.53 -6.79
C ARG A 106 9.77 -21.32 -5.45
N VAL A 107 8.99 -21.08 -4.40
CA VAL A 107 9.53 -20.83 -3.05
C VAL A 107 10.26 -22.06 -2.53
N GLN A 108 9.67 -23.25 -2.66
CA GLN A 108 10.30 -24.50 -2.22
C GLN A 108 11.63 -24.75 -2.94
N LEU A 109 11.66 -24.62 -4.28
CA LEU A 109 12.86 -24.80 -5.08
C LEU A 109 13.96 -23.84 -4.65
N PHE A 110 13.67 -22.53 -4.58
CA PHE A 110 14.69 -21.54 -4.26
C PHE A 110 15.14 -21.59 -2.80
N LYS A 111 14.28 -21.96 -1.86
CA LYS A 111 14.65 -22.24 -0.48
C LYS A 111 15.67 -23.37 -0.41
N THR A 112 15.41 -24.49 -1.07
CA THR A 112 16.35 -25.61 -1.09
C THR A 112 17.68 -25.25 -1.76
N LEU A 113 17.64 -24.51 -2.88
CA LEU A 113 18.85 -24.07 -3.58
C LEU A 113 19.68 -23.12 -2.70
N ALA A 114 19.05 -22.13 -2.05
CA ALA A 114 19.72 -21.21 -1.14
C ALA A 114 20.38 -21.98 0.00
N GLN A 115 19.63 -22.84 0.69
CA GLN A 115 20.13 -23.66 1.80
C GLN A 115 21.29 -24.57 1.39
N ALA A 116 21.29 -25.12 0.18
CA ALA A 116 22.39 -25.94 -0.30
C ALA A 116 23.70 -25.15 -0.48
N LEU A 117 23.65 -23.82 -0.61
CA LEU A 117 24.82 -22.96 -0.83
C LEU A 117 25.30 -22.23 0.43
N MET A 118 24.55 -22.25 1.53
CA MET A 118 24.82 -21.47 2.74
C MET A 118 26.18 -21.76 3.39
N ASP A 119 26.57 -23.03 3.39
CA ASP A 119 27.78 -23.59 4.00
C ASP A 119 28.80 -24.06 2.95
N PHE A 120 28.62 -23.67 1.68
CA PHE A 120 29.47 -24.10 0.58
C PHE A 120 30.49 -23.02 0.20
N ASN A 121 31.77 -23.30 0.46
CA ASN A 121 32.84 -22.30 0.33
C ASN A 121 33.14 -21.91 -1.12
N GLU A 122 33.02 -22.84 -2.07
CA GLU A 122 33.31 -22.56 -3.48
C GLU A 122 32.22 -21.72 -4.17
N LEU A 123 30.97 -21.81 -3.70
CA LEU A 123 29.85 -21.07 -4.26
C LEU A 123 28.88 -20.64 -3.16
N ASN A 124 28.99 -19.37 -2.77
CA ASN A 124 28.13 -18.78 -1.74
C ASN A 124 26.71 -18.49 -2.27
N PRO A 125 25.73 -18.21 -1.38
CA PRO A 125 24.34 -17.92 -1.77
C PRO A 125 24.16 -16.64 -2.61
N SER A 126 25.15 -15.73 -2.63
CA SER A 126 25.11 -14.52 -3.46
C SER A 126 25.54 -14.78 -4.91
N ALA A 127 26.34 -15.82 -5.15
CA ALA A 127 26.93 -16.11 -6.45
C ALA A 127 25.91 -16.37 -7.57
N PRO A 128 24.78 -17.08 -7.36
CA PRO A 128 23.74 -17.24 -8.39
C PRO A 128 23.21 -15.90 -8.93
N ILE A 129 22.99 -14.93 -8.05
CA ILE A 129 22.52 -13.59 -8.42
C ILE A 129 23.66 -12.80 -9.08
N GLN A 130 24.87 -12.86 -8.51
CA GLN A 130 26.02 -12.15 -9.05
C GLN A 130 26.29 -12.55 -10.51
N LEU A 131 26.39 -13.84 -10.80
CA LEU A 131 26.65 -14.37 -12.14
C LEU A 131 25.52 -14.04 -13.13
N LEU A 132 24.27 -14.09 -12.66
CA LEU A 132 23.11 -13.64 -13.45
C LEU A 132 23.26 -12.16 -13.83
N LEU A 133 23.48 -11.29 -12.84
CA LEU A 133 23.53 -9.85 -13.07
C LEU A 133 24.74 -9.47 -13.93
N GLU A 134 25.91 -10.06 -13.72
CA GLU A 134 27.08 -9.86 -14.59
C GLU A 134 26.78 -10.23 -16.05
N ASN A 135 26.11 -11.38 -16.28
CA ASN A 135 25.71 -11.79 -17.62
C ASN A 135 24.71 -10.81 -18.26
N GLN A 136 23.66 -10.43 -17.53
CA GLN A 136 22.64 -9.50 -18.05
C GLN A 136 23.18 -8.08 -18.23
N ASN A 137 24.10 -7.65 -17.36
CA ASN A 137 24.77 -6.36 -17.46
C ASN A 137 25.78 -6.31 -18.62
N SER A 138 26.30 -7.45 -19.08
CA SER A 138 27.15 -7.49 -20.29
C SER A 138 26.36 -7.25 -21.60
N LYS A 139 25.06 -7.56 -21.63
CA LYS A 139 24.20 -7.40 -22.82
C LYS A 139 23.79 -5.95 -23.02
N LYS A 140 23.72 -5.47 -24.26
CA LYS A 140 23.26 -4.08 -24.53
C LYS A 140 21.80 -3.85 -24.11
N VAL A 141 20.94 -4.84 -24.34
CA VAL A 141 19.50 -4.81 -24.04
C VAL A 141 19.13 -6.10 -23.31
N LEU A 142 18.18 -6.01 -22.37
CA LEU A 142 17.67 -7.18 -21.67
C LEU A 142 16.70 -7.98 -22.56
N PRO A 143 16.71 -9.32 -22.49
CA PRO A 143 15.65 -10.12 -23.08
C PRO A 143 14.29 -9.74 -22.47
N THR A 144 13.31 -9.43 -23.31
CA THR A 144 11.95 -9.08 -22.87
C THR A 144 11.08 -10.32 -22.66
N GLU A 145 11.34 -11.38 -23.42
CA GLU A 145 10.70 -12.69 -23.23
C GLU A 145 11.02 -13.25 -21.84
N ASN A 146 9.99 -13.63 -21.10
CA ASN A 146 10.07 -14.17 -19.74
C ASN A 146 10.75 -13.24 -18.70
N LEU A 147 10.90 -11.94 -18.98
CA LEU A 147 11.50 -10.99 -18.04
C LEU A 147 10.73 -10.91 -16.72
N ALA A 148 9.40 -10.96 -16.77
CA ALA A 148 8.57 -11.01 -15.56
C ALA A 148 8.88 -12.24 -14.68
N HIS A 149 9.05 -13.41 -15.31
CA HIS A 149 9.44 -14.65 -14.62
C HIS A 149 10.85 -14.53 -14.04
N LEU A 150 11.80 -13.97 -14.78
CA LEU A 150 13.16 -13.70 -14.29
C LEU A 150 13.11 -12.88 -13.00
N LEU A 151 12.44 -11.73 -13.03
CA LEU A 151 12.38 -10.81 -11.91
C LEU A 151 11.69 -11.45 -10.70
N GLY A 152 10.58 -12.16 -10.92
CA GLY A 152 9.86 -12.88 -9.87
C GLY A 152 10.69 -14.02 -9.25
N ASN A 153 11.44 -14.76 -10.06
CA ASN A 153 12.32 -15.83 -9.61
C ASN A 153 13.52 -15.29 -8.81
N VAL A 154 14.15 -14.20 -9.27
CA VAL A 154 15.24 -13.54 -8.54
C VAL A 154 14.76 -13.01 -7.19
N ALA A 155 13.61 -12.32 -7.17
CA ALA A 155 13.03 -11.81 -5.93
C ALA A 155 12.72 -12.95 -4.93
N SER A 156 12.13 -14.04 -5.42
CA SER A 156 11.82 -15.22 -4.59
C SER A 156 13.08 -15.86 -4.00
N TYR A 157 14.14 -15.98 -4.80
CA TYR A 157 15.42 -16.51 -4.32
C TYR A 157 16.08 -15.60 -3.27
N MET A 158 16.07 -14.28 -3.48
CA MET A 158 16.60 -13.32 -2.51
C MET A 158 15.89 -13.39 -1.16
N GLU A 159 14.56 -13.54 -1.17
CA GLU A 159 13.77 -13.72 0.05
C GLU A 159 14.14 -14.99 0.81
N CYS A 160 14.38 -16.09 0.09
CA CYS A 160 14.80 -17.37 0.68
C CYS A 160 16.17 -17.27 1.35
N VAL A 161 17.12 -16.52 0.79
CA VAL A 161 18.44 -16.30 1.40
C VAL A 161 18.34 -15.49 2.70
N GLY A 162 17.36 -14.58 2.80
CA GLY A 162 17.23 -13.66 3.94
C GLY A 162 16.56 -14.23 5.19
N GLN A 163 15.86 -15.38 5.13
CA GLN A 163 15.06 -15.91 6.24
C GLN A 163 15.85 -16.77 7.25
N ASP A 164 16.96 -17.40 6.85
CA ASP A 164 17.57 -18.51 7.61
C ASP A 164 18.76 -18.12 8.52
N GLY A 165 18.92 -16.84 8.90
CA GLY A 165 19.87 -16.40 9.96
C GLY A 165 21.39 -16.60 9.70
N GLY A 166 21.78 -17.30 8.63
CA GLY A 166 23.15 -17.44 8.16
C GLY A 166 23.42 -16.60 6.90
N GLY A 167 24.65 -16.10 6.75
CA GLY A 167 25.21 -15.59 5.48
C GLY A 167 24.27 -14.79 4.56
N GLY A 168 23.89 -13.57 4.97
CA GLY A 168 23.09 -12.68 4.12
C GLY A 168 23.74 -12.35 2.77
N LEU A 169 22.95 -11.78 1.86
CA LEU A 169 23.43 -11.36 0.53
C LEU A 169 24.60 -10.37 0.63
N SER A 170 25.57 -10.48 -0.27
CA SER A 170 26.73 -9.60 -0.32
C SER A 170 26.37 -8.19 -0.78
N SER A 171 26.99 -7.17 -0.16
CA SER A 171 26.86 -5.76 -0.57
C SER A 171 27.42 -5.50 -1.99
N SER A 172 28.29 -6.37 -2.49
CA SER A 172 28.80 -6.32 -3.87
C SER A 172 27.70 -6.44 -4.94
N LEU A 173 26.52 -6.94 -4.57
CA LEU A 173 25.37 -7.04 -5.47
C LEU A 173 24.72 -5.68 -5.75
N VAL A 174 24.84 -4.69 -4.86
CA VAL A 174 24.09 -3.43 -4.99
C VAL A 174 24.48 -2.65 -6.26
N PRO A 175 25.76 -2.47 -6.62
CA PRO A 175 26.15 -1.83 -7.89
C PRO A 175 25.68 -2.60 -9.14
N LEU A 176 25.66 -3.94 -9.07
CA LEU A 176 25.17 -4.79 -10.15
C LEU A 176 23.66 -4.60 -10.36
N PHE A 177 22.90 -4.50 -9.26
CA PHE A 177 21.48 -4.18 -9.29
C PHE A 177 21.22 -2.76 -9.79
N ASP A 178 22.00 -1.75 -9.40
CA ASP A 178 21.85 -0.38 -9.95
C ASP A 178 21.93 -0.39 -11.48
N THR A 179 22.95 -1.06 -12.04
CA THR A 179 23.09 -1.19 -13.51
C THR A 179 21.94 -1.98 -14.13
N PHE A 180 21.54 -3.09 -13.51
CA PHE A 180 20.48 -3.95 -14.02
C PHE A 180 19.11 -3.25 -14.01
N LEU A 181 18.75 -2.59 -12.90
CA LEU A 181 17.48 -1.87 -12.75
C LEU A 181 17.36 -0.70 -13.74
N ARG A 182 18.48 -0.02 -14.05
CA ARG A 182 18.50 1.00 -15.13
C ARG A 182 18.16 0.40 -16.48
N LYS A 183 18.57 -0.84 -16.77
CA LYS A 183 18.20 -1.53 -18.01
C LYS A 183 16.76 -2.04 -17.98
N VAL A 184 16.27 -2.51 -16.84
CA VAL A 184 14.85 -2.86 -16.65
C VAL A 184 13.97 -1.65 -16.95
N LEU A 185 14.36 -0.45 -16.52
CA LEU A 185 13.63 0.78 -16.82
C LEU A 185 13.50 1.06 -18.33
N LEU A 186 14.45 0.61 -19.16
CA LEU A 186 14.40 0.81 -20.61
C LEU A 186 13.40 -0.11 -21.32
N CYS A 187 12.95 -1.19 -20.69
CA CYS A 187 12.02 -2.16 -21.26
C CYS A 187 10.76 -2.41 -20.41
N ILE A 188 10.56 -1.62 -19.35
CA ILE A 188 9.42 -1.78 -18.42
C ILE A 188 8.06 -1.64 -19.11
N ASN A 189 7.98 -0.85 -20.17
CA ASN A 189 6.75 -0.62 -20.94
C ASN A 189 6.22 -1.86 -21.68
N VAL A 190 7.05 -2.89 -21.85
CA VAL A 190 6.66 -4.17 -22.44
C VAL A 190 5.96 -5.08 -21.40
N MET A 191 6.14 -4.80 -20.11
CA MET A 191 5.59 -5.60 -19.03
C MET A 191 4.16 -5.16 -18.68
N VAL A 192 3.24 -6.12 -18.60
CA VAL A 192 1.85 -5.88 -18.19
C VAL A 192 1.70 -5.85 -16.67
N ASP A 193 2.34 -6.80 -15.97
CA ASP A 193 2.34 -6.88 -14.51
C ASP A 193 3.70 -6.44 -13.95
N LEU A 194 3.69 -5.42 -13.10
CA LEU A 194 4.89 -4.85 -12.47
C LEU A 194 5.08 -5.31 -11.02
N ASN A 195 4.20 -6.15 -10.46
CA ASN A 195 4.37 -6.70 -9.11
C ASN A 195 5.69 -7.47 -8.92
N PRO A 196 6.18 -8.28 -9.89
CA PRO A 196 7.51 -8.90 -9.78
C PRO A 196 8.66 -7.89 -9.70
N VAL A 197 8.53 -6.74 -10.38
CA VAL A 197 9.50 -5.63 -10.29
C VAL A 197 9.49 -5.09 -8.88
N LEU A 198 8.32 -4.71 -8.35
CA LEU A 198 8.18 -4.13 -7.01
C LEU A 198 8.70 -5.07 -5.91
N ARG A 199 8.37 -6.36 -6.00
CA ARG A 199 8.89 -7.41 -5.10
C ARG A 199 10.42 -7.47 -5.15
N LEU A 200 11.02 -7.40 -6.34
CA LEU A 200 12.47 -7.33 -6.49
C LEU A 200 13.06 -6.06 -5.85
N LEU A 201 12.42 -4.89 -6.02
CA LEU A 201 12.90 -3.64 -5.42
C LEU A 201 12.94 -3.73 -3.88
N VAL A 202 11.92 -4.36 -3.27
CA VAL A 202 11.88 -4.64 -1.83
C VAL A 202 13.07 -5.51 -1.42
N ALA A 203 13.30 -6.60 -2.16
CA ALA A 203 14.43 -7.50 -1.90
C ALA A 203 15.80 -6.80 -2.04
N VAL A 204 15.96 -5.93 -3.04
CA VAL A 204 17.18 -5.14 -3.26
C VAL A 204 17.44 -4.18 -2.10
N LEU A 205 16.42 -3.49 -1.58
CA LEU A 205 16.59 -2.61 -0.42
C LEU A 205 16.97 -3.39 0.84
N LYS A 206 16.60 -4.67 0.96
CA LYS A 206 16.99 -5.52 2.11
C LYS A 206 18.46 -5.98 2.06
N ILE A 207 19.20 -5.77 0.96
CA ILE A 207 20.63 -6.13 0.86
C ILE A 207 21.46 -5.26 1.83
N PRO A 208 22.38 -5.85 2.63
CA PRO A 208 23.27 -5.06 3.47
C PRO A 208 24.19 -4.15 2.63
N GLY A 209 24.45 -2.94 3.11
CA GLY A 209 25.34 -1.99 2.42
C GLY A 209 24.66 -1.08 1.39
N VAL A 210 23.35 -1.21 1.14
CA VAL A 210 22.55 -0.26 0.33
C VAL A 210 22.77 1.22 0.69
N PRO A 211 22.89 1.64 1.97
CA PRO A 211 23.17 3.04 2.31
C PRO A 211 24.43 3.64 1.69
N LEU A 212 25.42 2.80 1.35
CA LEU A 212 26.68 3.21 0.73
C LEU A 212 26.56 3.40 -0.79
N HIS A 213 25.53 2.82 -1.42
CA HIS A 213 25.32 2.81 -2.88
C HIS A 213 24.02 3.53 -3.27
N LYS A 214 23.91 4.79 -2.88
CA LYS A 214 22.68 5.60 -3.02
C LYS A 214 22.20 5.79 -4.47
N SER A 215 23.05 5.61 -5.47
CA SER A 215 22.70 5.72 -6.88
C SER A 215 21.57 4.77 -7.29
N VAL A 216 21.44 3.63 -6.59
CA VAL A 216 20.38 2.63 -6.81
C VAL A 216 18.97 3.21 -6.58
N LEU A 217 18.84 4.26 -5.76
CA LEU A 217 17.55 4.91 -5.51
C LEU A 217 16.97 5.60 -6.75
N ASP A 218 17.80 6.06 -7.69
CA ASP A 218 17.35 6.70 -8.93
C ASP A 218 16.51 5.74 -9.80
N PRO A 219 17.00 4.55 -10.22
CA PRO A 219 16.18 3.62 -10.97
C PRO A 219 15.01 3.08 -10.14
N ILE A 220 15.17 2.83 -8.84
CA ILE A 220 14.07 2.39 -7.95
C ILE A 220 12.92 3.40 -7.98
N SER A 221 13.20 4.69 -7.76
CA SER A 221 12.18 5.74 -7.75
C SER A 221 11.43 5.84 -9.08
N LYS A 222 12.14 5.74 -10.21
CA LYS A 222 11.52 5.78 -11.55
C LYS A 222 10.66 4.56 -11.84
N LEU A 223 11.10 3.37 -11.43
CA LEU A 223 10.33 2.13 -11.57
C LEU A 223 9.05 2.17 -10.71
N VAL A 224 9.12 2.71 -9.48
CA VAL A 224 7.95 2.89 -8.60
C VAL A 224 6.96 3.89 -9.20
N SER A 225 7.42 5.07 -9.65
CA SER A 225 6.56 6.08 -10.30
C SER A 225 5.88 5.50 -11.55
N TYR A 226 6.64 4.79 -12.40
CA TYR A 226 6.06 4.13 -13.57
C TYR A 226 5.01 3.07 -13.19
N SER A 227 5.27 2.31 -12.12
CA SER A 227 4.34 1.29 -11.63
C SER A 227 3.03 1.89 -11.11
N ILE A 228 3.11 2.98 -10.34
CA ILE A 228 1.93 3.73 -9.85
C ILE A 228 1.05 4.19 -11.01
N GLN A 229 1.65 4.63 -12.11
CA GLN A 229 0.92 5.21 -13.24
C GLN A 229 0.37 4.19 -14.23
N ASN A 230 0.95 2.99 -14.33
CA ASN A 230 0.71 2.10 -15.47
C ASN A 230 0.32 0.65 -15.11
N SER A 231 0.44 0.21 -13.86
CA SER A 231 0.10 -1.17 -13.45
C SER A 231 -0.68 -1.17 -12.14
N VAL A 232 -1.59 -2.12 -11.96
CA VAL A 232 -2.21 -2.38 -10.65
C VAL A 232 -1.17 -2.98 -9.71
N MET A 233 -1.01 -2.41 -8.53
CA MET A 233 0.02 -2.81 -7.55
C MET A 233 -0.60 -3.44 -6.31
N LYS A 234 0.18 -4.24 -5.58
CA LYS A 234 -0.16 -4.66 -4.22
C LYS A 234 0.29 -3.61 -3.19
N TYR A 235 -0.53 -3.38 -2.17
CA TYR A 235 -0.25 -2.45 -1.08
C TYR A 235 1.04 -2.78 -0.33
N GLU A 236 1.26 -4.05 -0.01
CA GLU A 236 2.40 -4.55 0.78
C GLU A 236 3.73 -4.07 0.20
N TYR A 237 3.92 -4.18 -1.12
CA TYR A 237 5.16 -3.74 -1.76
C TYR A 237 5.35 -2.24 -1.68
N LEU A 238 4.29 -1.44 -1.86
CA LEU A 238 4.38 0.02 -1.76
C LEU A 238 4.75 0.46 -0.34
N SER A 239 4.07 -0.10 0.65
CA SER A 239 4.32 0.16 2.07
C SER A 239 5.74 -0.25 2.47
N ASP A 240 6.16 -1.47 2.12
CA ASP A 240 7.51 -1.98 2.41
C ASP A 240 8.60 -1.10 1.79
N LEU A 241 8.44 -0.69 0.53
CA LEU A 241 9.42 0.17 -0.13
C LEU A 241 9.61 1.51 0.59
N CYS A 242 8.51 2.17 0.95
CA CYS A 242 8.58 3.43 1.68
C CYS A 242 9.13 3.24 3.10
N HIS A 243 8.70 2.21 3.82
CA HIS A 243 9.22 1.88 5.15
C HIS A 243 10.72 1.55 5.15
N LEU A 244 11.16 0.69 4.23
CA LEU A 244 12.58 0.32 4.09
C LEU A 244 13.42 1.53 3.72
N CYS A 245 12.96 2.37 2.80
CA CYS A 245 13.65 3.60 2.43
C CYS A 245 13.81 4.54 3.65
N ASN A 246 12.76 4.70 4.46
CA ASN A 246 12.85 5.48 5.70
C ASN A 246 13.82 4.86 6.73
N ARG A 247 13.81 3.53 6.88
CA ARG A 247 14.61 2.81 7.88
C ARG A 247 16.10 2.73 7.54
N ILE A 248 16.43 2.53 6.27
CA ILE A 248 17.80 2.19 5.81
C ILE A 248 18.68 3.43 5.72
N PHE A 249 18.14 4.56 5.27
CA PHE A 249 18.92 5.77 5.05
C PHE A 249 18.89 6.69 6.28
N SER A 250 19.96 7.47 6.47
CA SER A 250 20.06 8.43 7.60
C SER A 250 19.78 9.87 7.19
N ARG A 251 20.10 10.25 5.95
CA ARG A 251 19.87 11.61 5.43
C ARG A 251 18.42 11.77 5.01
N GLU A 252 17.75 12.81 5.51
CA GLU A 252 16.34 13.08 5.24
C GLU A 252 15.97 13.07 3.75
N ARG A 253 16.82 13.65 2.89
CA ARG A 253 16.64 13.64 1.43
C ARG A 253 16.46 12.22 0.88
N ASP A 254 17.29 11.29 1.34
CA ASP A 254 17.31 9.91 0.84
C ASP A 254 16.19 9.10 1.51
N LYS A 255 15.99 9.28 2.83
CA LYS A 255 14.92 8.64 3.63
C LYS A 255 13.53 8.89 3.06
N LEU A 256 13.27 10.15 2.70
CA LEU A 256 11.95 10.59 2.23
C LEU A 256 11.83 10.54 0.70
N LEU A 257 12.79 9.97 -0.02
CA LEU A 257 12.73 9.96 -1.49
C LEU A 257 11.49 9.23 -2.01
N LEU A 258 11.27 7.98 -1.57
CA LEU A 258 10.09 7.21 -2.00
C LEU A 258 8.78 7.74 -1.40
N PRO A 259 8.70 8.10 -0.10
CA PRO A 259 7.51 8.75 0.44
C PRO A 259 7.11 10.05 -0.28
N ARG A 260 8.09 10.93 -0.59
CA ARG A 260 7.83 12.16 -1.37
C ARG A 260 7.38 11.87 -2.78
N LEU A 261 7.95 10.85 -3.44
CA LEU A 261 7.53 10.42 -4.76
C LEU A 261 6.07 9.96 -4.74
N VAL A 262 5.70 9.10 -3.79
CA VAL A 262 4.34 8.57 -3.67
C VAL A 262 3.33 9.69 -3.41
N VAL A 263 3.64 10.60 -2.48
CA VAL A 263 2.82 11.78 -2.20
C VAL A 263 2.72 12.70 -3.41
N TYR A 264 3.81 12.88 -4.16
CA TYR A 264 3.79 13.67 -5.39
C TYR A 264 2.80 13.08 -6.41
N GLU A 265 2.85 11.78 -6.68
CA GLU A 265 1.91 11.11 -7.59
C GLU A 265 0.46 11.21 -7.09
N LEU A 266 0.23 11.03 -5.79
CA LEU A 266 -1.09 11.22 -5.16
C LEU A 266 -1.60 12.64 -5.40
N VAL A 267 -0.80 13.67 -5.11
CA VAL A 267 -1.20 15.07 -5.27
C VAL A 267 -1.47 15.40 -6.75
N GLN A 268 -0.67 14.90 -7.70
CA GLN A 268 -0.97 15.08 -9.11
C GLN A 268 -2.31 14.44 -9.51
N ALA A 269 -2.62 13.26 -8.96
CA ALA A 269 -3.88 12.57 -9.19
C ALA A 269 -5.07 13.31 -8.56
N LEU A 270 -4.94 13.83 -7.32
CA LEU A 270 -5.95 14.65 -6.66
C LEU A 270 -6.22 15.96 -7.42
N LYS A 271 -5.19 16.53 -8.06
CA LYS A 271 -5.33 17.72 -8.92
C LYS A 271 -5.80 17.39 -10.34
N PHE A 272 -6.09 16.12 -10.63
CA PHE A 272 -6.50 15.63 -11.96
C PHE A 272 -5.50 15.97 -13.08
N LYS A 273 -4.21 16.07 -12.74
CA LYS A 273 -3.12 16.34 -13.71
C LYS A 273 -2.54 15.05 -14.30
N THR A 274 -2.66 13.95 -13.58
CA THR A 274 -2.25 12.62 -14.02
C THR A 274 -3.44 11.66 -13.90
N SER A 275 -3.45 10.66 -14.78
CA SER A 275 -4.43 9.57 -14.77
C SER A 275 -3.73 8.29 -14.32
N ILE A 276 -4.10 7.79 -13.14
CA ILE A 276 -3.58 6.55 -12.56
C ILE A 276 -4.71 5.51 -12.45
N PRO A 277 -4.38 4.21 -12.32
CA PRO A 277 -5.36 3.19 -11.97
C PRO A 277 -6.12 3.56 -10.70
N ASP A 278 -7.42 3.35 -10.70
CA ASP A 278 -8.30 3.61 -9.56
C ASP A 278 -7.89 2.91 -8.27
N THR A 279 -7.55 1.62 -8.36
CA THR A 279 -7.04 0.79 -7.26
C THR A 279 -5.78 1.42 -6.67
N ASN A 280 -4.84 1.86 -7.52
CA ASN A 280 -3.65 2.56 -7.04
C ASN A 280 -3.99 3.86 -6.32
N LEU A 281 -4.93 4.68 -6.82
CA LEU A 281 -5.35 5.90 -6.13
C LEU A 281 -5.84 5.61 -4.70
N VAL A 282 -6.66 4.57 -4.53
CA VAL A 282 -7.13 4.12 -3.21
C VAL A 282 -5.95 3.67 -2.34
N LEU A 283 -5.00 2.91 -2.89
CA LEU A 283 -3.81 2.48 -2.15
C LEU A 283 -2.93 3.66 -1.69
N LEU A 284 -2.76 4.68 -2.52
CA LEU A 284 -1.99 5.87 -2.15
C LEU A 284 -2.66 6.64 -1.00
N VAL A 285 -3.99 6.75 -1.03
CA VAL A 285 -4.75 7.35 0.08
C VAL A 285 -4.63 6.49 1.34
N GLN A 286 -4.79 5.17 1.23
CA GLN A 286 -4.63 4.24 2.36
C GLN A 286 -3.26 4.40 3.02
N LEU A 287 -2.17 4.52 2.24
CA LEU A 287 -0.82 4.68 2.78
C LEU A 287 -0.69 5.94 3.65
N VAL A 288 -1.17 7.08 3.16
CA VAL A 288 -1.13 8.36 3.89
C VAL A 288 -2.02 8.32 5.13
N VAL A 289 -3.22 7.75 4.98
CA VAL A 289 -4.18 7.61 6.08
C VAL A 289 -3.63 6.70 7.17
N GLN A 290 -3.06 5.55 6.81
CA GLN A 290 -2.47 4.60 7.76
C GLN A 290 -1.29 5.20 8.53
N ASP A 291 -0.38 5.91 7.84
CA ASP A 291 0.72 6.63 8.50
C ASP A 291 0.21 7.72 9.46
N SER A 292 -0.96 8.29 9.18
CA SER A 292 -1.63 9.24 10.06
C SER A 292 -2.43 8.56 11.18
N GLY A 293 -2.36 7.23 11.33
CA GLY A 293 -3.09 6.48 12.36
C GLY A 293 -4.59 6.32 12.06
N GLY A 294 -4.98 6.38 10.78
CA GLY A 294 -6.32 6.11 10.27
C GLY A 294 -6.39 4.81 9.47
N THR A 295 -7.56 4.51 8.89
CA THR A 295 -7.72 3.40 7.93
C THR A 295 -8.96 3.62 7.07
N LEU A 296 -8.94 3.17 5.82
CA LEU A 296 -10.13 3.09 4.95
C LEU A 296 -11.00 1.85 5.23
N GLY A 297 -10.59 1.00 6.19
CA GLY A 297 -11.26 -0.25 6.52
C GLY A 297 -11.12 -1.32 5.42
N ASN A 298 -11.72 -2.48 5.66
CA ASN A 298 -11.76 -3.56 4.69
C ASN A 298 -12.63 -3.16 3.49
N ASN A 299 -12.03 -3.14 2.31
CA ASN A 299 -12.70 -2.89 1.04
C ASN A 299 -12.10 -3.78 -0.05
N THR A 300 -12.66 -3.77 -1.27
CA THR A 300 -12.21 -4.65 -2.36
C THR A 300 -10.76 -4.41 -2.81
N VAL A 301 -10.16 -3.26 -2.49
CA VAL A 301 -8.76 -2.91 -2.84
C VAL A 301 -7.80 -3.22 -1.71
N VAL A 302 -8.15 -2.77 -0.51
CA VAL A 302 -7.34 -2.92 0.72
C VAL A 302 -7.46 -4.34 1.27
N GLY A 303 -8.47 -5.12 0.88
CA GLY A 303 -8.65 -6.50 1.33
C GLY A 303 -8.72 -6.62 2.85
N ASP A 304 -8.20 -7.73 3.38
CA ASP A 304 -8.15 -8.07 4.81
C ASP A 304 -6.91 -7.49 5.55
N LEU A 305 -6.21 -6.52 4.95
CA LEU A 305 -4.98 -5.91 5.51
C LEU A 305 -5.16 -5.32 6.92
N THR A 306 -6.40 -5.18 7.39
CA THR A 306 -6.76 -4.52 8.65
C THR A 306 -7.06 -5.46 9.82
N LYS A 307 -6.89 -6.79 9.67
CA LYS A 307 -7.10 -7.73 10.80
C LYS A 307 -6.13 -7.50 11.98
N ASP A 308 -5.00 -6.83 11.75
CA ASP A 308 -3.98 -6.52 12.77
C ASP A 308 -4.06 -5.07 13.32
N ILE A 309 -5.23 -4.41 13.25
CA ILE A 309 -5.44 -3.07 13.83
C ILE A 309 -5.22 -3.02 15.36
N GLN A 310 -5.15 -4.17 16.04
CA GLN A 310 -4.96 -4.23 17.49
C GLN A 310 -3.56 -3.76 17.94
N ASP A 311 -2.56 -3.72 17.05
CA ASP A 311 -1.18 -3.30 17.36
C ASP A 311 -0.72 -2.10 16.50
N PHE A 312 -1.37 -0.94 16.65
CA PHE A 312 -0.97 0.30 15.95
C PHE A 312 0.51 0.69 16.13
N HIS A 313 1.13 0.25 17.22
CA HIS A 313 2.54 0.51 17.53
C HIS A 313 3.53 -0.28 16.67
N ASN A 314 3.09 -1.35 15.99
CA ASN A 314 3.94 -2.20 15.15
C ASN A 314 3.79 -1.94 13.65
N PHE A 315 2.93 -1.02 13.21
CA PHE A 315 2.82 -0.72 11.78
C PHE A 315 4.09 -0.05 11.26
N PRO A 316 4.56 -0.44 10.05
CA PRO A 316 5.71 0.17 9.42
C PRO A 316 5.42 1.65 9.12
N ASN A 317 6.10 2.56 9.83
CA ASN A 317 6.00 3.99 9.55
C ASN A 317 6.71 4.33 8.23
N THR A 318 5.93 4.81 7.26
CA THR A 318 6.44 5.14 5.92
C THR A 318 6.80 6.61 5.73
N CYS A 319 6.44 7.50 6.67
CA CYS A 319 6.57 8.96 6.58
C CYS A 319 5.81 9.63 5.42
N ALA A 320 4.88 8.93 4.76
CA ALA A 320 4.03 9.48 3.71
C ALA A 320 3.11 10.59 4.24
N ALA A 321 2.51 10.41 5.44
CA ALA A 321 1.70 11.45 6.06
C ALA A 321 2.50 12.75 6.31
N GLU A 322 3.76 12.64 6.73
CA GLU A 322 4.63 13.81 6.94
C GLU A 322 4.91 14.56 5.65
N CYS A 323 5.13 13.83 4.56
CA CYS A 323 5.32 14.41 3.23
C CYS A 323 4.03 15.06 2.70
N MET A 324 2.86 14.53 3.05
CA MET A 324 1.57 15.10 2.65
C MET A 324 1.23 16.41 3.38
N ARG A 325 1.88 16.74 4.52
CA ARG A 325 1.62 17.99 5.27
C ARG A 325 1.87 19.26 4.46
N SER A 326 2.80 19.24 3.51
CA SER A 326 3.04 20.39 2.60
C SER A 326 1.92 20.58 1.57
N HIS A 327 1.01 19.61 1.43
CA HIS A 327 -0.06 19.57 0.43
C HIS A 327 -1.46 19.59 1.05
N LEU A 328 -1.59 20.02 2.31
CA LEU A 328 -2.89 20.11 2.99
C LEU A 328 -3.87 21.02 2.26
N HIS A 329 -3.39 22.08 1.60
CA HIS A 329 -4.25 22.95 0.80
C HIS A 329 -4.82 22.23 -0.43
N ASP A 330 -3.99 21.47 -1.16
CA ASP A 330 -4.45 20.67 -2.30
C ASP A 330 -5.51 19.63 -1.87
N ALA A 331 -5.32 19.02 -0.68
CA ALA A 331 -6.29 18.10 -0.09
C ALA A 331 -7.62 18.79 0.29
N LEU A 332 -7.56 20.00 0.85
CA LEU A 332 -8.75 20.80 1.19
C LEU A 332 -9.52 21.20 -0.07
N GLU A 333 -8.83 21.65 -1.12
CA GLU A 333 -9.45 21.96 -2.41
C GLU A 333 -10.14 20.73 -3.01
N PHE A 334 -9.48 19.56 -2.94
CA PHE A 334 -10.03 18.30 -3.43
C PHE A 334 -11.33 17.91 -2.73
N ILE A 335 -11.42 18.08 -1.40
CA ILE A 335 -12.65 17.73 -0.67
C ILE A 335 -13.74 18.81 -0.81
N ALA A 336 -13.37 20.09 -0.98
CA ALA A 336 -14.30 21.19 -1.17
C ALA A 336 -15.00 21.13 -2.53
N ASP A 337 -14.30 20.66 -3.57
CA ASP A 337 -14.83 20.57 -4.93
C ASP A 337 -16.09 19.68 -4.98
N VAL A 338 -17.16 20.22 -5.58
CA VAL A 338 -18.44 19.54 -5.76
C VAL A 338 -18.40 18.48 -6.85
N HIS A 339 -17.48 18.64 -7.81
CA HIS A 339 -17.35 17.77 -8.96
C HIS A 339 -16.31 16.67 -8.76
N THR A 340 -15.66 16.58 -7.59
CA THR A 340 -14.61 15.59 -7.29
C THR A 340 -15.01 14.18 -7.68
N LEU A 341 -16.22 13.74 -7.31
CA LEU A 341 -16.69 12.38 -7.60
C LEU A 341 -16.75 12.11 -9.11
N THR A 342 -17.30 13.06 -9.86
CA THR A 342 -17.37 12.99 -11.33
C THR A 342 -15.98 13.04 -11.96
N LYS A 343 -15.09 13.91 -11.46
CA LYS A 343 -13.72 14.07 -11.97
C LYS A 343 -12.89 12.81 -11.73
N VAL A 344 -12.96 12.22 -10.53
CA VAL A 344 -12.30 10.93 -10.21
C VAL A 344 -12.79 9.85 -11.17
N LYS A 345 -14.11 9.74 -11.36
CA LYS A 345 -14.71 8.78 -12.30
C LYS A 345 -14.21 8.96 -13.73
N SER A 346 -14.06 10.20 -14.21
CA SER A 346 -13.59 10.47 -15.57
C SER A 346 -12.07 10.36 -15.78
N ASN A 347 -11.28 10.56 -14.72
CA ASN A 347 -9.83 10.71 -14.82
C ASN A 347 -9.07 9.42 -14.43
N CYS A 348 -9.67 8.54 -13.64
CA CYS A 348 -9.08 7.25 -13.30
C CYS A 348 -9.33 6.21 -14.38
N ARG A 349 -8.34 5.34 -14.62
CA ARG A 349 -8.51 4.20 -15.53
C ARG A 349 -9.16 3.09 -14.73
N SER A 350 -10.41 2.73 -15.05
CA SER A 350 -11.14 1.64 -14.37
C SER A 350 -10.31 0.36 -14.43
N SER A 351 -9.90 -0.14 -13.27
CA SER A 351 -9.38 -1.50 -13.14
C SER A 351 -10.52 -2.43 -12.74
N VAL A 352 -10.45 -3.68 -13.20
CA VAL A 352 -11.50 -4.68 -13.00
C VAL A 352 -11.66 -4.93 -11.49
N GLY A 353 -12.71 -4.39 -10.85
CA GLY A 353 -13.04 -4.76 -9.47
C GLY A 353 -13.72 -3.72 -8.57
N LEU A 354 -13.78 -2.45 -8.95
CA LEU A 354 -14.48 -1.42 -8.16
C LEU A 354 -15.81 -1.04 -8.78
N ASN A 355 -16.86 -0.92 -7.96
CA ASN A 355 -18.06 -0.21 -8.40
C ASN A 355 -17.67 1.26 -8.58
N GLU A 356 -17.69 1.74 -9.83
CA GLU A 356 -17.29 3.09 -10.23
C GLU A 356 -17.99 4.18 -9.39
N ASP A 357 -19.19 3.88 -8.87
CA ASP A 357 -19.99 4.82 -8.11
C ASP A 357 -19.55 4.97 -6.63
N THR A 358 -18.77 4.01 -6.09
CA THR A 358 -18.32 4.04 -4.68
C THR A 358 -16.89 4.53 -4.48
N MET A 359 -16.04 4.40 -5.50
CA MET A 359 -14.61 4.68 -5.40
C MET A 359 -14.31 6.16 -5.11
N GLY A 360 -14.95 7.07 -5.83
CA GLY A 360 -14.78 8.51 -5.59
C GLY A 360 -15.15 8.88 -4.15
N GLY A 361 -16.18 8.23 -3.60
CA GLY A 361 -16.58 8.38 -2.20
C GLY A 361 -15.51 7.89 -1.23
N LEU A 362 -14.92 6.71 -1.47
CA LEU A 362 -13.84 6.14 -0.67
C LEU A 362 -12.60 7.06 -0.63
N VAL A 363 -12.15 7.53 -1.79
CA VAL A 363 -10.99 8.45 -1.90
C VAL A 363 -11.28 9.75 -1.15
N LYS A 364 -12.48 10.32 -1.35
CA LYS A 364 -12.87 11.58 -0.70
C LYS A 364 -12.97 11.42 0.81
N ALA A 365 -13.59 10.34 1.29
CA ALA A 365 -13.66 10.00 2.71
C ALA A 365 -12.27 9.79 3.33
N GLY A 366 -11.35 9.13 2.61
CA GLY A 366 -9.97 8.93 3.05
C GLY A 366 -9.18 10.22 3.21
N ILE A 367 -9.24 11.10 2.21
CA ILE A 367 -8.59 12.43 2.31
C ILE A 367 -9.23 13.26 3.43
N SER A 368 -10.54 13.19 3.60
CA SER A 368 -11.23 13.83 4.73
C SER A 368 -10.78 13.30 6.08
N GLN A 369 -10.60 11.98 6.22
CA GLN A 369 -10.10 11.36 7.44
C GLN A 369 -8.66 11.81 7.75
N TYR A 370 -7.78 11.82 6.76
CA TYR A 370 -6.41 12.35 6.91
C TYR A 370 -6.41 13.82 7.34
N LEU A 371 -7.21 14.67 6.69
CA LEU A 371 -7.33 16.09 7.04
C LEU A 371 -7.84 16.28 8.48
N ALA A 372 -8.83 15.49 8.90
CA ALA A 372 -9.34 15.54 10.26
C ALA A 372 -8.25 15.23 11.28
N LEU A 373 -7.43 14.20 11.03
CA LEU A 373 -6.32 13.84 11.91
C LEU A 373 -5.23 14.90 11.95
N GLU A 374 -4.83 15.46 10.80
CA GLU A 374 -3.79 16.49 10.77
C GLU A 374 -4.25 17.83 11.38
N ILE A 375 -5.50 18.24 11.17
CA ILE A 375 -6.07 19.43 11.84
C ILE A 375 -6.14 19.19 13.35
N THR A 376 -6.57 18.01 13.79
CA THR A 376 -6.58 17.63 15.21
C THR A 376 -5.19 17.74 15.83
N ARG A 377 -4.15 17.21 15.16
CA ARG A 377 -2.75 17.32 15.64
C ARG A 377 -2.24 18.76 15.67
N GLY A 378 -2.66 19.57 14.70
CA GLY A 378 -2.28 20.98 14.60
C GLY A 378 -3.04 21.90 15.56
N ASN A 379 -4.16 21.45 16.12
CA ASN A 379 -4.90 22.11 17.18
C ASN A 379 -4.18 21.89 18.52
N SER A 380 -3.19 22.75 18.80
CA SER A 380 -2.74 22.98 20.18
C SER A 380 -3.81 23.79 20.95
N ARG A 381 -3.52 24.24 22.18
CA ARG A 381 -4.44 25.06 23.01
C ARG A 381 -5.05 26.28 22.30
N ASP A 382 -4.44 26.79 21.23
CA ASP A 382 -4.86 28.00 20.52
C ASP A 382 -5.62 27.73 19.19
N ASN A 383 -6.00 26.49 18.87
CA ASN A 383 -6.72 26.15 17.62
C ASN A 383 -6.06 26.67 16.32
N ARG A 384 -4.72 26.69 16.28
CA ARG A 384 -3.94 27.32 15.19
C ARG A 384 -4.23 26.75 13.81
N ALA A 385 -4.51 25.44 13.72
CA ALA A 385 -4.81 24.81 12.44
C ALA A 385 -6.12 25.33 11.84
N ILE A 386 -7.13 25.57 12.67
CA ILE A 386 -8.41 26.17 12.21
C ILE A 386 -8.18 27.58 11.70
N THR A 387 -7.45 28.41 12.44
CA THR A 387 -7.13 29.78 11.99
C THR A 387 -6.37 29.78 10.65
N LYS A 388 -5.53 28.77 10.41
CA LYS A 388 -4.74 28.66 9.18
C LYS A 388 -5.55 28.11 7.99
N TYR A 389 -6.34 27.07 8.21
CA TYR A 389 -6.98 26.30 7.13
C TYR A 389 -8.47 26.60 6.96
N LEU A 390 -9.13 27.09 8.00
CA LEU A 390 -10.55 27.43 8.05
C LEU A 390 -10.77 28.82 8.69
N PRO A 391 -10.08 29.89 8.24
CA PRO A 391 -10.19 31.22 8.84
C PRO A 391 -11.61 31.81 8.79
N TRP A 392 -12.41 31.36 7.83
CA TRP A 392 -13.80 31.74 7.65
C TRP A 392 -14.71 31.19 8.77
N LEU A 393 -14.33 30.10 9.44
CA LEU A 393 -15.18 29.46 10.45
C LEU A 393 -15.47 30.39 11.63
N ASN A 394 -14.47 31.14 12.08
CA ASN A 394 -14.60 32.08 13.20
C ASN A 394 -15.13 33.46 12.79
N ASN A 395 -15.33 33.70 11.49
CA ASN A 395 -15.80 34.96 10.93
C ASN A 395 -17.02 34.73 10.03
N PRO A 396 -18.14 34.21 10.57
CA PRO A 396 -19.34 33.97 9.77
C PRO A 396 -19.92 35.28 9.20
N PRO A 397 -20.52 35.26 8.00
CA PRO A 397 -21.22 36.42 7.46
C PRO A 397 -22.35 36.85 8.38
N THR A 398 -22.51 38.16 8.58
CA THR A 398 -23.64 38.70 9.36
C THR A 398 -24.93 38.64 8.55
N THR A 399 -26.06 38.47 9.24
CA THR A 399 -27.41 38.40 8.65
C THR A 399 -27.82 39.68 7.91
N VAL A 400 -27.11 40.80 8.13
CA VAL A 400 -27.32 42.10 7.46
C VAL A 400 -26.60 42.19 6.10
N GLN A 401 -25.61 41.31 5.84
CA GLN A 401 -24.80 41.27 4.62
C GLN A 401 -25.11 40.02 3.76
N GLN A 402 -26.40 39.71 3.57
CA GLN A 402 -26.82 38.53 2.80
C GLN A 402 -26.95 38.86 1.30
N GLY A 403 -25.96 38.44 0.51
CA GLY A 403 -26.02 38.44 -0.95
C GLY A 403 -25.88 37.04 -1.55
N PRO A 404 -26.10 36.89 -2.88
CA PRO A 404 -25.92 35.61 -3.59
C PRO A 404 -24.51 35.02 -3.40
N ARG A 405 -23.51 35.87 -3.23
CA ARG A 405 -22.11 35.46 -3.03
C ARG A 405 -21.90 34.84 -1.65
N GLU A 406 -22.35 35.51 -0.61
CA GLU A 406 -22.22 35.05 0.77
C GLU A 406 -23.02 33.76 0.99
N PHE A 407 -24.17 33.63 0.33
CA PHE A 407 -24.96 32.41 0.29
C PHE A 407 -24.16 31.22 -0.27
N ILE A 408 -23.56 31.37 -1.47
CA ILE A 408 -22.83 30.27 -2.11
C ILE A 408 -21.52 29.93 -1.38
N GLU A 409 -20.84 30.94 -0.81
CA GLU A 409 -19.68 30.75 0.05
C GLU A 409 -20.06 29.93 1.30
N CYS A 410 -21.17 30.26 1.98
CA CYS A 410 -21.68 29.47 3.10
C CYS A 410 -22.01 28.03 2.70
N VAL A 411 -22.66 27.81 1.55
CA VAL A 411 -22.92 26.46 1.01
C VAL A 411 -21.62 25.68 0.81
N SER A 412 -20.57 26.33 0.30
CA SER A 412 -19.24 25.73 0.15
C SER A 412 -18.64 25.36 1.52
N HIS A 413 -18.68 26.27 2.48
CA HIS A 413 -18.17 26.09 3.83
C HIS A 413 -18.85 24.92 4.56
N ILE A 414 -20.18 24.84 4.54
CA ILE A 414 -20.91 23.77 5.24
C ILE A 414 -20.65 22.38 4.61
N ARG A 415 -20.43 22.33 3.30
CA ARG A 415 -20.08 21.09 2.58
C ARG A 415 -18.67 20.63 2.95
N LEU A 416 -17.72 21.56 3.02
CA LEU A 416 -16.36 21.29 3.48
C LEU A 416 -16.36 20.77 4.93
N LEU A 417 -17.12 21.40 5.84
CA LEU A 417 -17.28 20.92 7.22
C LEU A 417 -17.88 19.53 7.26
N SER A 418 -18.94 19.28 6.47
CA SER A 418 -19.59 17.97 6.45
C SER A 418 -18.59 16.86 6.11
N TRP A 419 -17.73 17.07 5.12
CA TRP A 419 -16.67 16.12 4.77
C TRP A 419 -15.63 15.97 5.89
N LEU A 420 -15.21 17.07 6.51
CA LEU A 420 -14.24 17.03 7.61
C LEU A 420 -14.77 16.28 8.84
N LEU A 421 -16.02 16.54 9.23
CA LEU A 421 -16.70 15.85 10.34
C LEU A 421 -16.93 14.38 10.01
N LEU A 422 -17.33 14.06 8.76
CA LEU A 422 -17.45 12.68 8.31
C LEU A 422 -16.11 11.94 8.39
N GLY A 423 -15.01 12.60 8.03
CA GLY A 423 -13.65 12.05 8.19
C GLY A 423 -13.32 11.72 9.64
N ALA A 424 -13.59 12.64 10.57
CA ALA A 424 -13.39 12.42 12.00
C ALA A 424 -14.25 11.27 12.54
N LEU A 425 -15.54 11.27 12.22
CA LEU A 425 -16.47 10.21 12.62
C LEU A 425 -16.08 8.83 12.04
N THR A 426 -15.60 8.80 10.79
CA THR A 426 -15.15 7.56 10.14
C THR A 426 -13.91 7.00 10.85
N HIS A 427 -12.96 7.87 11.23
CA HIS A 427 -11.82 7.48 12.08
C HIS A 427 -12.28 6.85 13.40
N THR A 428 -13.15 7.55 14.13
CA THR A 428 -13.69 7.06 15.40
C THR A 428 -14.43 5.73 15.23
N CYS A 429 -15.21 5.56 14.17
CA CYS A 429 -15.97 4.33 13.92
C CYS A 429 -15.07 3.14 13.58
N LEU A 430 -14.02 3.35 12.79
CA LEU A 430 -13.16 2.25 12.32
C LEU A 430 -12.09 1.85 13.34
N ILE A 431 -11.62 2.81 14.13
CA ILE A 431 -10.52 2.58 15.08
C ILE A 431 -11.03 2.45 16.52
N GLY A 432 -12.22 2.96 16.83
CA GLY A 432 -12.86 2.80 18.12
C GLY A 432 -12.00 3.26 19.30
N SER A 433 -12.14 2.55 20.43
CA SER A 433 -11.43 2.81 21.70
C SER A 433 -9.92 2.61 21.63
N SER A 434 -9.41 1.97 20.57
CA SER A 434 -7.97 1.73 20.34
C SER A 434 -7.24 2.94 19.73
N ALA A 435 -7.95 4.05 19.47
CA ALA A 435 -7.33 5.23 18.90
C ALA A 435 -6.38 5.92 19.89
N SER A 436 -5.13 6.13 19.50
CA SER A 436 -4.16 6.94 20.26
C SER A 436 -4.49 8.44 20.23
N ILE A 437 -5.36 8.88 19.32
CA ILE A 437 -5.79 10.26 19.13
C ILE A 437 -7.31 10.31 19.08
N VAL A 438 -7.90 11.15 19.93
CA VAL A 438 -9.30 11.55 19.80
C VAL A 438 -9.39 12.54 18.63
N CYS A 439 -9.94 12.08 17.50
CA CYS A 439 -10.02 12.88 16.28
C CYS A 439 -11.08 13.99 16.41
N GLN A 440 -10.65 15.18 16.82
CA GLN A 440 -11.52 16.34 17.04
C GLN A 440 -10.99 17.58 16.28
N PRO A 441 -11.15 17.63 14.94
CA PRO A 441 -10.63 18.72 14.13
C PRO A 441 -11.34 20.05 14.35
N ILE A 442 -12.61 20.02 14.74
CA ILE A 442 -13.43 21.22 15.02
C ILE A 442 -13.82 21.25 16.50
N PRO A 443 -13.50 22.31 17.24
CA PRO A 443 -13.76 22.42 18.66
C PRO A 443 -15.25 22.73 18.91
N PRO A 444 -15.85 22.27 20.03
CA PRO A 444 -17.26 22.51 20.34
C PRO A 444 -17.62 23.99 20.41
N GLU A 445 -16.67 24.86 20.77
CA GLU A 445 -16.83 26.32 20.85
C GLU A 445 -17.18 26.94 19.49
N ALA A 446 -16.87 26.28 18.37
CA ALA A 446 -17.25 26.74 17.03
C ALA A 446 -18.76 26.59 16.73
N SER A 447 -19.53 25.95 17.62
CA SER A 447 -20.95 25.63 17.42
C SER A 447 -21.80 26.85 17.02
N CYS A 448 -21.62 27.98 17.71
CA CYS A 448 -22.34 29.22 17.42
C CYS A 448 -22.06 29.75 16.01
N HIS A 449 -20.81 29.64 15.55
CA HIS A 449 -20.39 30.12 14.23
C HIS A 449 -20.86 29.18 13.11
N ILE A 450 -20.90 27.87 13.36
CA ILE A 450 -21.48 26.89 12.43
C ILE A 450 -22.97 27.18 12.24
N ALA A 451 -23.69 27.46 13.34
CA ALA A 451 -25.10 27.85 13.29
C ALA A 451 -25.31 29.15 12.49
N ASP A 452 -24.40 30.13 12.57
CA ASP A 452 -24.49 31.37 11.76
C ASP A 452 -24.40 31.08 10.26
N HIS A 453 -23.46 30.24 9.84
CA HIS A 453 -23.35 29.82 8.42
C HIS A 453 -24.63 29.12 7.93
N ILE A 454 -25.23 28.28 8.77
CA ILE A 454 -26.49 27.62 8.45
C ILE A 454 -27.62 28.65 8.34
N GLN A 455 -27.69 29.62 9.26
CA GLN A 455 -28.73 30.65 9.25
C GLN A 455 -28.69 31.51 7.97
N VAL A 456 -27.51 31.84 7.45
CA VAL A 456 -27.39 32.55 6.16
C VAL A 456 -28.03 31.74 5.03
N ILE A 457 -27.86 30.42 5.01
CA ILE A 457 -28.47 29.53 4.02
C ILE A 457 -29.98 29.43 4.22
N LEU A 458 -30.45 29.26 5.46
CA LEU A 458 -31.88 29.15 5.75
C LEU A 458 -32.63 30.44 5.36
N ALA A 459 -32.07 31.61 5.69
CA ALA A 459 -32.65 32.90 5.36
C ALA A 459 -32.64 33.19 3.84
N GLY A 460 -31.54 32.89 3.16
CA GLY A 460 -31.38 33.17 1.73
C GLY A 460 -32.03 32.14 0.79
N PHE A 461 -32.48 30.99 1.29
CA PHE A 461 -32.92 29.88 0.44
C PHE A 461 -34.09 30.24 -0.49
N ALA A 462 -35.11 30.94 0.03
CA ALA A 462 -36.30 31.28 -0.74
C ALA A 462 -35.98 32.10 -1.99
N GLU A 463 -35.00 33.01 -1.88
CA GLU A 463 -34.58 33.89 -2.96
C GLU A 463 -33.57 33.22 -3.90
N GLN A 464 -32.64 32.43 -3.37
CA GLN A 464 -31.49 31.92 -4.11
C GLN A 464 -31.68 30.51 -4.72
N SER A 465 -32.65 29.73 -4.24
CA SER A 465 -32.84 28.30 -4.59
C SER A 465 -33.03 28.01 -6.07
N LYS A 466 -33.56 28.96 -6.85
CA LYS A 466 -33.88 28.78 -8.28
C LYS A 466 -32.70 29.01 -9.22
N THR A 467 -31.54 29.43 -8.70
CA THR A 467 -30.40 29.85 -9.52
C THR A 467 -29.62 28.68 -10.12
N SER A 468 -29.44 27.57 -9.38
CA SER A 468 -28.78 26.37 -9.90
C SER A 468 -29.09 25.13 -9.04
N VAL A 469 -28.75 23.94 -9.53
CA VAL A 469 -28.90 22.68 -8.78
C VAL A 469 -28.20 22.73 -7.42
N LEU A 470 -27.02 23.37 -7.34
CA LEU A 470 -26.29 23.54 -6.08
C LEU A 470 -27.04 24.44 -5.08
N HIS A 471 -27.74 25.47 -5.57
CA HIS A 471 -28.58 26.31 -4.72
C HIS A 471 -29.84 25.55 -4.26
N MET A 472 -30.44 24.76 -5.16
CA MET A 472 -31.57 23.90 -4.84
C MET A 472 -31.23 22.86 -3.75
N SER A 473 -30.01 22.30 -3.79
CA SER A 473 -29.55 21.31 -2.81
C SER A 473 -28.92 21.90 -1.54
N SER A 474 -28.95 23.23 -1.36
CA SER A 474 -28.32 23.90 -0.22
C SER A 474 -28.93 23.50 1.13
N LEU A 475 -30.26 23.39 1.23
CA LEU A 475 -30.93 22.89 2.44
C LEU A 475 -30.54 21.44 2.77
N PHE A 476 -30.41 20.59 1.75
CA PHE A 476 -29.94 19.22 1.94
C PHE A 476 -28.56 19.21 2.62
N HIS A 477 -27.61 20.02 2.14
CA HIS A 477 -26.30 20.14 2.77
C HIS A 477 -26.36 20.74 4.18
N ALA A 478 -27.22 21.74 4.41
CA ALA A 478 -27.37 22.36 5.72
C ALA A 478 -27.88 21.35 6.77
N PHE A 479 -28.90 20.55 6.43
CA PHE A 479 -29.44 19.54 7.33
C PHE A 479 -28.47 18.37 7.56
N ILE A 480 -27.73 17.96 6.53
CA ILE A 480 -26.67 16.96 6.67
C ILE A 480 -25.59 17.46 7.64
N LEU A 481 -25.18 18.73 7.54
CA LEU A 481 -24.24 19.29 8.50
C LEU A 481 -24.82 19.32 9.92
N CYS A 482 -26.08 19.71 10.12
CA CYS A 482 -26.71 19.68 11.44
C CYS A 482 -26.70 18.28 12.06
N GLN A 483 -27.02 17.25 11.26
CA GLN A 483 -26.99 15.85 11.69
C GLN A 483 -25.56 15.42 12.04
N LEU A 484 -24.60 15.67 11.15
CA LEU A 484 -23.20 15.32 11.37
C LEU A 484 -22.61 16.04 12.59
N TRP A 485 -22.92 17.33 12.78
CA TRP A 485 -22.47 18.11 13.93
C TRP A 485 -23.02 17.54 15.24
N THR A 486 -24.31 17.15 15.25
CA THR A 486 -24.94 16.52 16.41
C THR A 486 -24.21 15.22 16.77
N VAL A 487 -24.07 14.30 15.81
CA VAL A 487 -23.40 13.01 16.02
C VAL A 487 -21.93 13.21 16.41
N TYR A 488 -21.22 14.14 15.78
CA TYR A 488 -19.82 14.46 16.08
C TYR A 488 -19.63 14.89 17.53
N LEU A 489 -20.48 15.79 18.03
CA LEU A 489 -20.41 16.23 19.43
C LEU A 489 -20.80 15.12 20.40
N GLU A 490 -21.85 14.35 20.10
CA GLU A 490 -22.28 13.21 20.93
C GLU A 490 -21.18 12.14 21.06
N GLN A 491 -20.48 11.83 19.96
CA GLN A 491 -19.35 10.90 19.98
C GLN A 491 -18.18 11.44 20.82
N GLY A 492 -17.93 12.75 20.78
CA GLY A 492 -16.92 13.41 21.62
C GLY A 492 -17.31 13.55 23.09
N ALA A 493 -18.60 13.41 23.44
CA ALA A 493 -19.12 13.62 24.79
C ALA A 493 -18.73 12.54 25.79
N GLY A 494 -18.39 11.34 25.32
CA GLY A 494 -18.05 10.21 26.16
C GLY A 494 -19.27 9.59 26.84
N SER A 495 -19.10 9.04 28.04
CA SER A 495 -20.16 8.30 28.74
C SER A 495 -21.25 9.22 29.30
N PRO A 496 -22.53 8.80 29.26
CA PRO A 496 -23.64 9.55 29.85
C PRO A 496 -23.41 9.81 31.35
N GLY A 497 -23.56 11.06 31.78
CA GLY A 497 -23.43 11.46 33.19
C GLY A 497 -22.10 12.08 33.62
N GLY A 498 -21.13 12.22 32.71
CA GLY A 498 -19.89 13.00 32.97
C GLY A 498 -20.06 14.51 32.75
N ASP A 499 -19.18 15.31 33.36
CA ASP A 499 -19.17 16.79 33.19
C ASP A 499 -18.95 17.23 31.73
N SER A 500 -18.19 16.45 30.95
CA SER A 500 -18.02 16.69 29.51
C SER A 500 -19.33 16.50 28.74
N TYR A 501 -20.12 15.50 29.14
CA TYR A 501 -21.41 15.19 28.51
C TYR A 501 -22.44 16.29 28.76
N SER A 502 -22.52 16.81 29.99
CA SER A 502 -23.43 17.92 30.32
C SER A 502 -23.06 19.20 29.59
N SER A 503 -21.77 19.52 29.48
CA SER A 503 -21.27 20.67 28.70
C SER A 503 -21.63 20.55 27.22
N ILE A 504 -21.36 19.40 26.60
CA ILE A 504 -21.69 19.17 25.19
C ILE A 504 -23.20 19.19 24.95
N SER A 505 -24.00 18.63 25.86
CA SER A 505 -25.46 18.70 25.78
C SER A 505 -25.97 20.14 25.81
N ALA A 506 -25.35 21.02 26.60
CA ALA A 506 -25.69 22.44 26.62
C ALA A 506 -25.34 23.11 25.28
N ILE A 507 -24.14 22.86 24.76
CA ILE A 507 -23.70 23.39 23.45
C ILE A 507 -24.62 22.94 22.31
N LEU A 508 -25.07 21.68 22.32
CA LEU A 508 -26.02 21.16 21.34
C LEU A 508 -27.41 21.80 21.48
N THR A 509 -27.84 22.06 22.72
CA THR A 509 -29.10 22.76 22.97
C THR A 509 -29.05 24.18 22.42
N ASP A 510 -27.96 24.91 22.67
CA ASP A 510 -27.76 26.27 22.15
C ASP A 510 -27.68 26.30 20.62
N PHE A 511 -27.00 25.32 20.02
CA PHE A 511 -26.94 25.14 18.57
C PHE A 511 -28.34 25.03 17.96
N TRP A 512 -29.15 24.09 18.45
CA TRP A 512 -30.49 23.86 17.94
C TRP A 512 -31.45 25.01 18.28
N ALA A 513 -31.31 25.67 19.43
CA ALA A 513 -32.06 26.86 19.77
C ALA A 513 -31.81 28.00 18.75
N LYS A 514 -30.58 28.10 18.24
CA LYS A 514 -30.22 29.07 17.20
C LYS A 514 -30.68 28.65 15.80
N VAL A 515 -30.63 27.37 15.44
CA VAL A 515 -30.98 26.89 14.07
C VAL A 515 -32.50 26.72 13.86
N THR A 516 -33.21 26.20 14.86
CA THR A 516 -34.63 25.82 14.77
C THR A 516 -35.57 26.95 14.30
N PRO A 517 -35.43 28.21 14.75
CA PRO A 517 -36.29 29.31 14.27
C PRO A 517 -36.26 29.48 12.75
N GLY A 518 -35.09 29.35 12.12
CA GLY A 518 -34.95 29.45 10.65
C GLY A 518 -35.63 28.30 9.92
N ILE A 519 -35.59 27.09 10.49
CA ILE A 519 -36.32 25.93 9.96
C ILE A 519 -37.83 26.16 10.03
N LEU A 520 -38.34 26.64 11.16
CA LEU A 520 -39.76 26.93 11.34
C LEU A 520 -40.24 28.02 10.38
N GLN A 521 -39.43 29.04 10.13
CA GLN A 521 -39.73 30.06 9.13
C GLN A 521 -39.84 29.45 7.72
N LEU A 522 -38.88 28.63 7.30
CA LEU A 522 -38.94 27.94 6.00
C LEU A 522 -40.21 27.09 5.84
N VAL A 523 -40.60 26.34 6.87
CA VAL A 523 -41.82 25.52 6.87
C VAL A 523 -43.08 26.39 6.83
N SER A 524 -43.07 27.58 7.43
CA SER A 524 -44.19 28.52 7.33
C SER A 524 -44.33 29.10 5.92
N HIS A 525 -43.22 29.38 5.24
CA HIS A 525 -43.21 29.90 3.87
C HIS A 525 -43.60 28.84 2.83
N SER A 526 -43.23 27.56 3.01
CA SER A 526 -43.62 26.49 2.10
C SER A 526 -45.14 26.25 2.08
N LYS A 527 -45.82 26.44 3.22
CA LYS A 527 -47.28 26.34 3.33
C LYS A 527 -48.05 27.43 2.57
N VAL A 528 -47.42 28.59 2.33
CA VAL A 528 -48.06 29.75 1.67
C VAL A 528 -47.88 29.71 0.15
N TYR A 529 -46.81 29.08 -0.36
CA TYR A 529 -46.46 29.11 -1.78
C TYR A 529 -46.62 27.78 -2.53
N GLY A 530 -47.06 26.70 -1.87
CA GLY A 530 -47.31 25.41 -2.55
C GLY A 530 -46.11 24.93 -3.36
N LEU A 531 -44.96 24.74 -2.68
CA LEU A 531 -43.87 23.93 -3.19
C LEU A 531 -44.23 22.44 -3.09
#